data_AF-A0A7J4EG67-F1
#
_entry.id   AF-A0A7J4EG67-F1
#
_cell.length_a   1.000
_cell.length_b   1.000
_cell.length_c   1.000
_cell.angle_alpha   90.00
_cell.angle_beta   90.00
_cell.angle_gamma   90.00
#
_symmetry.space_group_name_H-M   'P 1'
#
loop_
_entity.id
_entity.type
_entity.pdbx_description
1 polymer ?
#
loop_
_entity_poly.entity_id
_entity_poly.type
_entity_poly.pdbx_seq_one_letter_code
_entity_poly.pdbx_strand_id
1 'polypeptide(L)'
;EERVEYAKGLLGKEITVKDVIKEGDMLDTIAVTKGKGFQGHVKRWGVKLLHHKNSKHRRMIGTAGSWNPSWVQPTVPQAGQMGYHQRTEYNKRVLKIGENGEEITPAGGFPNYGVVRNHYLVIHGSIPGPAKRLIRLRDAIRYQRGITVEKPEITYLSTMSKQGR
;
A
#
# COMPACT_ATOMS: atom_id res chain seq x y z
N GLU A 1 -32.98 -10.46 -8.77
CA GLU A 1 -33.25 -10.03 -10.15
C GLU A 1 -32.72 -8.61 -10.42
N GLU A 2 -33.03 -7.64 -9.56
CA GLU A 2 -32.52 -6.25 -9.63
C GLU A 2 -31.00 -6.11 -9.86
N ARG A 3 -30.16 -6.85 -9.11
CA ARG A 3 -28.69 -6.83 -9.32
C ARG A 3 -28.26 -7.28 -10.71
N VAL A 4 -28.99 -8.23 -11.30
CA VAL A 4 -28.70 -8.76 -12.63
C VAL A 4 -29.10 -7.75 -13.70
N GLU A 5 -30.23 -7.08 -13.52
CA GLU A 5 -30.68 -6.01 -14.39
C GLU A 5 -29.73 -4.80 -14.36
N TYR A 6 -29.29 -4.40 -13.17
CA TYR A 6 -28.26 -3.38 -13.01
C TYR A 6 -26.95 -3.74 -13.73
N ALA A 7 -26.47 -4.98 -13.55
CA ALA A 7 -25.28 -5.47 -14.23
C ALA A 7 -25.43 -5.47 -15.77
N LYS A 8 -26.62 -5.84 -16.28
CA LYS A 8 -26.93 -5.76 -17.72
C LYS A 8 -26.92 -4.31 -18.23
N GLY A 9 -27.43 -3.35 -17.44
CA GLY A 9 -27.46 -1.94 -17.82
C GLY A 9 -26.10 -1.24 -17.87
N LEU A 10 -25.11 -1.78 -17.16
CA LEU A 10 -23.72 -1.32 -17.17
C LEU A 10 -22.86 -1.99 -18.25
N LEU A 11 -23.31 -3.13 -18.78
CA LEU A 11 -22.54 -3.89 -19.76
C LEU A 11 -22.29 -3.02 -21.01
N GLY A 12 -21.02 -2.89 -21.40
CA GLY A 12 -20.60 -2.08 -22.55
C GLY A 12 -20.44 -0.59 -22.28
N LYS A 13 -20.71 -0.10 -21.07
CA LYS A 13 -20.43 1.28 -20.65
C LYS A 13 -19.11 1.36 -19.90
N GLU A 14 -18.44 2.51 -20.00
CA GLU A 14 -17.28 2.82 -19.17
C GLU A 14 -17.74 3.22 -17.75
N ILE A 15 -17.10 2.65 -16.73
CA ILE A 15 -17.35 2.98 -15.32
C ILE A 15 -16.17 3.82 -14.84
N THR A 16 -16.46 5.04 -14.40
CA THR A 16 -15.44 5.94 -13.88
C THR A 16 -15.30 5.79 -12.37
N VAL A 17 -14.21 6.33 -11.81
CA VAL A 17 -13.95 6.26 -10.36
C VAL A 17 -15.02 6.99 -9.55
N LYS A 18 -15.58 8.08 -10.10
CA LYS A 18 -16.62 8.90 -9.44
C LYS A 18 -17.95 8.16 -9.27
N ASP A 19 -18.24 7.19 -10.14
CA ASP A 19 -19.49 6.42 -10.08
C ASP A 19 -19.51 5.44 -8.89
N VAL A 20 -18.32 5.05 -8.41
CA VAL A 20 -18.14 4.02 -7.37
C VAL A 20 -17.78 4.64 -6.02
N ILE A 21 -16.95 5.69 -6.01
CA ILE A 21 -16.33 6.22 -4.79
C ILE A 21 -16.68 7.70 -4.63
N LYS A 22 -16.97 8.14 -3.40
CA LYS A 22 -17.18 9.54 -3.05
C LYS A 22 -16.01 10.11 -2.25
N GLU A 23 -15.84 11.42 -2.31
CA GLU A 23 -14.87 12.14 -1.48
C GLU A 23 -15.24 12.00 0.00
N GLY A 24 -14.26 11.70 0.85
CA GLY A 24 -14.49 11.36 2.25
C GLY A 24 -14.65 9.87 2.51
N ASP A 25 -14.99 9.03 1.51
CA ASP A 25 -15.17 7.60 1.75
C ASP A 25 -13.90 6.93 2.29
N MET A 26 -14.12 5.84 3.03
CA MET A 26 -13.05 4.98 3.55
C MET A 26 -12.94 3.74 2.69
N LEU A 27 -11.73 3.47 2.21
CA LEU A 27 -11.42 2.36 1.32
C LEU A 27 -10.38 1.43 1.93
N ASP A 28 -10.44 0.18 1.51
CA ASP A 28 -9.36 -0.78 1.71
C ASP A 28 -8.52 -0.85 0.43
N THR A 29 -7.20 -0.71 0.59
CA THR A 29 -6.23 -0.82 -0.51
C THR A 29 -5.62 -2.21 -0.52
N ILE A 30 -5.77 -2.94 -1.62
CA ILE A 30 -5.20 -4.27 -1.83
C ILE A 30 -4.11 -4.14 -2.88
N ALA A 31 -2.86 -4.34 -2.48
CA ALA A 31 -1.75 -4.29 -3.40
C ALA A 31 -0.62 -5.23 -3.00
N VAL A 32 0.31 -5.43 -3.94
CA VAL A 32 1.54 -6.18 -3.69
C VAL A 32 2.60 -5.21 -3.16
N THR A 33 3.32 -5.60 -2.12
CA THR A 33 4.39 -4.79 -1.51
C THR A 33 5.65 -4.73 -2.39
N LYS A 34 6.45 -3.65 -2.27
CA LYS A 34 7.71 -3.54 -3.02
C LYS A 34 8.60 -4.74 -2.74
N GLY A 35 9.06 -5.41 -3.80
CA GLY A 35 9.97 -6.56 -3.68
C GLY A 35 11.33 -6.11 -3.15
N LYS A 36 11.88 -6.88 -2.21
CA LYS A 36 13.23 -6.67 -1.67
C LYS A 36 14.13 -7.88 -1.90
N GLY A 37 13.67 -8.92 -2.60
CA GLY A 37 14.45 -10.13 -2.89
C GLY A 37 14.74 -10.98 -1.64
N PHE A 38 15.81 -11.77 -1.68
CA PHE A 38 16.29 -12.51 -0.52
C PHE A 38 16.91 -11.57 0.51
N GLN A 39 16.47 -11.65 1.75
CA GLN A 39 16.96 -10.84 2.86
C GLN A 39 17.35 -11.71 4.04
N GLY A 40 18.43 -11.33 4.73
CA GLY A 40 18.86 -11.97 5.96
C GLY A 40 17.91 -11.73 7.13
N HIS A 41 18.11 -12.48 8.22
CA HIS A 41 17.33 -12.47 9.45
C HIS A 41 17.01 -11.06 9.96
N VAL A 42 18.03 -10.20 10.06
CA VAL A 42 17.91 -8.83 10.61
C VAL A 42 16.95 -7.97 9.81
N LYS A 43 17.10 -7.91 8.47
CA LYS A 43 16.28 -7.03 7.65
C LYS A 43 14.88 -7.58 7.43
N ARG A 44 14.72 -8.91 7.39
CA ARG A 44 13.42 -9.56 7.19
C ARG A 44 12.53 -9.50 8.42
N TRP A 45 13.10 -9.77 9.60
CA TRP A 45 12.35 -9.93 10.85
C TRP A 45 12.65 -8.87 11.91
N GLY A 46 13.62 -7.98 11.70
CA GLY A 46 13.96 -6.93 12.67
C GLY A 46 14.72 -7.42 13.91
N VAL A 47 15.33 -8.61 13.86
CA VAL A 47 16.09 -9.14 15.01
C VAL A 47 17.30 -8.25 15.35
N LYS A 48 17.61 -8.15 16.64
CA LYS A 48 18.76 -7.37 17.13
C LYS A 48 20.07 -7.93 16.56
N LEU A 49 20.98 -7.04 16.18
CA LEU A 49 22.33 -7.41 15.77
C LEU A 49 23.09 -8.07 16.93
N LEU A 50 23.85 -9.11 16.62
CA LEU A 50 24.76 -9.70 17.60
C LEU A 50 25.89 -8.71 17.94
N HIS A 51 26.57 -8.98 19.05
CA HIS A 51 27.67 -8.15 19.52
C HIS A 51 28.75 -7.99 18.44
N HIS A 52 29.41 -6.83 18.38
CA HIS A 52 30.40 -6.53 17.33
C HIS A 52 31.61 -7.47 17.37
N LYS A 53 31.93 -8.03 18.55
CA LYS A 53 33.01 -9.03 18.74
C LYS A 53 32.58 -10.47 18.46
N ASN A 54 31.39 -10.71 17.89
CA ASN A 54 31.00 -12.07 17.55
C ASN A 54 31.88 -12.61 16.42
N SER A 55 32.43 -13.81 16.60
CA SER A 55 33.49 -14.35 15.74
C SER A 55 33.04 -14.59 14.28
N LYS A 56 31.87 -15.20 14.07
CA LYS A 56 31.46 -15.65 12.72
C LYS A 56 30.56 -14.65 12.01
N HIS A 57 29.41 -14.34 12.61
CA HIS A 57 28.36 -13.58 11.94
C HIS A 57 27.71 -12.58 12.89
N ARG A 58 27.59 -11.34 12.45
CA ARG A 58 26.88 -10.29 13.20
C ARG A 58 25.40 -10.17 12.85
N ARG A 59 25.03 -10.54 11.62
CA ARG A 59 23.69 -10.35 11.03
C ARG A 59 22.89 -11.66 10.95
N MET A 60 22.90 -12.41 12.04
CA MET A 60 22.18 -13.69 12.20
C MET A 60 21.42 -13.71 13.53
N ILE A 61 20.58 -14.72 13.70
CA ILE A 61 19.98 -15.06 15.00
C ILE A 61 21.06 -15.63 15.93
N GLY A 62 20.87 -15.47 17.24
CA GLY A 62 21.80 -16.00 18.24
C GLY A 62 21.68 -17.51 18.43
N THR A 63 20.46 -18.01 18.59
CA THR A 63 20.14 -19.44 18.71
C THR A 63 18.98 -19.80 17.78
N ALA A 64 18.98 -21.02 17.25
CA ALA A 64 17.89 -21.56 16.44
C ALA A 64 16.81 -22.25 17.29
N GLY A 65 17.05 -22.51 18.58
CA GLY A 65 16.10 -23.17 19.46
C GLY A 65 16.77 -23.97 20.59
N SER A 66 15.94 -24.65 21.38
CA SER A 66 16.35 -25.64 22.38
C SER A 66 16.76 -26.96 21.71
N TRP A 67 17.40 -27.87 22.45
CA TRP A 67 17.70 -29.23 21.99
C TRP A 67 16.42 -30.04 21.72
N ASN A 68 15.48 -30.01 22.68
CA ASN A 68 14.18 -30.66 22.56
C ASN A 68 13.12 -29.57 22.32
N PRO A 69 12.37 -29.59 21.21
CA PRO A 69 12.30 -30.64 20.18
C PRO A 69 13.48 -30.63 19.20
N SER A 70 13.86 -31.80 18.67
CA SER A 70 15.03 -32.00 17.79
C SER A 70 14.84 -31.48 16.35
N TRP A 71 14.12 -30.37 16.17
CA TRP A 71 13.89 -29.71 14.88
C TRP A 71 13.65 -28.21 15.07
N VAL A 72 13.92 -27.42 14.02
CA VAL A 72 13.79 -25.96 14.07
C VAL A 72 12.32 -25.56 13.94
N GLN A 73 11.78 -24.91 14.96
CA GLN A 73 10.39 -24.45 14.97
C GLN A 73 10.12 -23.41 13.86
N PRO A 74 8.92 -23.38 13.26
CA PRO A 74 8.60 -22.46 12.16
C PRO A 74 8.49 -21.00 12.62
N THR A 75 8.36 -20.78 13.92
CA THR A 75 8.35 -19.45 14.55
C THR A 75 9.73 -18.81 14.58
N VAL A 76 10.81 -19.60 14.43
CA VAL A 76 12.19 -19.10 14.47
C VAL A 76 12.43 -18.25 13.22
N PRO A 77 12.88 -16.99 13.37
CA PRO A 77 13.04 -16.09 12.25
C PRO A 77 14.20 -16.56 11.36
N GLN A 78 13.89 -16.90 10.11
CA GLN A 78 14.87 -17.35 9.11
C GLN A 78 15.05 -16.34 7.97
N ALA A 79 16.24 -16.32 7.37
CA ALA A 79 16.49 -15.60 6.12
C ALA A 79 15.57 -16.10 4.98
N GLY A 80 15.30 -15.25 4.00
CA GLY A 80 14.44 -15.62 2.87
C GLY A 80 13.83 -14.43 2.16
N GLN A 81 12.83 -14.70 1.32
CA GLN A 81 12.14 -13.65 0.56
C GLN A 81 11.51 -12.60 1.48
N MET A 82 11.75 -11.33 1.14
CA MET A 82 11.11 -10.19 1.77
C MET A 82 10.45 -9.29 0.72
N GLY A 83 9.19 -8.94 0.99
CA GLY A 83 8.38 -8.13 0.09
C GLY A 83 7.86 -8.92 -1.09
N TYR A 84 7.17 -8.24 -2.00
CA TYR A 84 6.38 -8.91 -3.06
C TYR A 84 5.24 -9.78 -2.49
N HIS A 85 4.78 -9.48 -1.29
CA HIS A 85 3.61 -10.12 -0.68
C HIS A 85 2.36 -9.26 -0.92
N GLN A 86 1.22 -9.90 -1.11
CA GLN A 86 -0.08 -9.24 -1.14
C GLN A 86 -0.46 -8.76 0.26
N ARG A 87 -0.85 -7.49 0.38
CA ARG A 87 -1.31 -6.88 1.62
C ARG A 87 -2.58 -6.07 1.37
N THR A 88 -3.44 -6.07 2.37
CA THR A 88 -4.62 -5.23 2.46
C THR A 88 -4.35 -4.21 3.55
N GLU A 89 -4.24 -2.93 3.18
CA GLU A 89 -4.25 -1.84 4.16
C GLU A 89 -5.66 -1.28 4.25
N TYR A 90 -6.22 -1.33 5.45
CA TYR A 90 -7.60 -0.96 5.72
C TYR A 90 -7.73 0.53 6.00
N ASN A 91 -8.96 1.04 5.87
CA ASN A 91 -9.38 2.35 6.40
C ASN A 91 -8.55 3.53 5.85
N LYS A 92 -8.37 3.57 4.52
CA LYS A 92 -7.73 4.67 3.81
C LYS A 92 -8.77 5.68 3.38
N ARG A 93 -8.63 6.92 3.86
CA ARG A 93 -9.56 8.01 3.53
C ARG A 93 -9.27 8.57 2.13
N VAL A 94 -10.33 8.76 1.35
CA VAL A 94 -10.29 9.49 0.08
C VAL A 94 -10.35 10.98 0.36
N LEU A 95 -9.33 11.71 -0.09
CA LEU A 95 -9.21 13.16 0.09
C LEU A 95 -9.82 13.93 -1.09
N LYS A 96 -9.45 13.57 -2.32
CA LYS A 96 -9.92 14.25 -3.53
C LYS A 96 -10.07 13.25 -4.67
N ILE A 97 -11.12 13.43 -5.48
CA ILE A 97 -11.28 12.74 -6.76
C ILE A 97 -11.21 13.80 -7.85
N GLY A 98 -10.23 13.67 -8.76
CA GLY A 98 -10.03 14.64 -9.83
C GLY A 98 -10.04 13.99 -11.21
N GLU A 99 -10.39 14.78 -12.22
CA GLU A 99 -10.41 14.35 -13.63
C GLU A 99 -9.15 14.81 -14.37
N ASN A 100 -8.70 16.03 -14.09
CA ASN A 100 -7.55 16.64 -14.75
C ASN A 100 -6.26 16.38 -13.96
N GLY A 101 -5.43 15.46 -14.44
CA GLY A 101 -4.17 15.09 -13.77
C GLY A 101 -3.09 16.19 -13.74
N GLU A 102 -3.23 17.27 -14.51
CA GLU A 102 -2.33 18.44 -14.46
C GLU A 102 -2.39 19.16 -13.11
N GLU A 103 -3.56 19.20 -12.46
CA GLU A 103 -3.75 19.87 -11.16
C GLU A 103 -2.89 19.28 -10.03
N ILE A 104 -2.58 17.98 -10.12
CA ILE A 104 -1.86 17.24 -9.07
C ILE A 104 -0.41 16.96 -9.46
N THR A 105 -0.07 17.08 -10.74
CA THR A 105 1.25 16.72 -11.23
C THR A 105 2.28 17.73 -10.70
N PRO A 106 3.30 17.28 -9.95
CA PRO A 106 4.37 18.16 -9.47
C PRO A 106 5.18 18.75 -10.64
N ALA A 107 5.84 19.88 -10.43
CA ALA A 107 6.82 20.41 -11.37
C ALA A 107 7.88 19.34 -11.69
N GLY A 108 8.05 18.99 -12.97
CA GLY A 108 8.94 17.89 -13.40
C GLY A 108 8.34 16.48 -13.29
N GLY A 109 7.08 16.35 -12.88
CA GLY A 109 6.34 15.09 -12.81
C GLY A 109 6.64 14.23 -11.57
N PHE A 110 5.86 13.15 -11.40
CA PHE A 110 6.07 12.20 -10.32
C PHE A 110 7.32 11.34 -10.55
N PRO A 111 8.23 11.23 -9.56
CA PRO A 111 9.43 10.39 -9.68
C PRO A 111 9.08 8.94 -10.03
N ASN A 112 9.74 8.39 -11.06
CA ASN A 112 9.50 7.05 -11.59
C ASN A 112 8.08 6.78 -12.12
N TYR A 113 7.26 7.81 -12.33
CA TYR A 113 5.93 7.71 -12.95
C TYR A 113 5.79 8.65 -14.15
N GLY A 114 5.96 9.97 -13.95
CA GLY A 114 5.76 11.00 -14.96
C GLY A 114 4.54 11.88 -14.68
N VAL A 115 3.90 12.36 -15.74
CA VAL A 115 2.70 13.22 -15.69
C VAL A 115 1.45 12.35 -15.58
N VAL A 116 0.50 12.75 -14.73
CA VAL A 116 -0.82 12.10 -14.64
C VAL A 116 -1.74 12.74 -15.68
N ARG A 117 -2.33 11.92 -16.56
CA ARG A 117 -3.22 12.40 -17.65
C ARG A 117 -4.69 11.99 -17.46
N ASN A 118 -4.95 11.01 -16.62
CA ASN A 118 -6.28 10.42 -16.43
C ASN A 118 -6.87 10.86 -15.09
N HIS A 119 -8.10 10.41 -14.82
CA HIS A 119 -8.71 10.50 -13.50
C HIS A 119 -7.77 9.99 -12.40
N TYR A 120 -7.77 10.70 -11.28
CA TYR A 120 -6.89 10.39 -10.15
C TYR A 120 -7.62 10.42 -8.82
N LEU A 121 -7.05 9.71 -7.86
CA LEU A 121 -7.53 9.61 -6.50
C LEU A 121 -6.41 10.04 -5.56
N VAL A 122 -6.69 10.98 -4.66
CA VAL A 122 -5.78 11.35 -3.58
C VAL A 122 -6.21 10.60 -2.33
N ILE A 123 -5.38 9.69 -1.86
CA ILE A 123 -5.61 8.90 -0.65
C ILE A 123 -4.74 9.43 0.49
N HIS A 124 -5.27 9.42 1.71
CA HIS A 124 -4.52 9.72 2.91
C HIS A 124 -3.45 8.65 3.23
N GLY A 125 -2.20 9.08 3.36
CA GLY A 125 -1.07 8.26 3.79
C GLY A 125 -0.41 7.45 2.66
N SER A 126 0.31 6.40 3.04
CA SER A 126 1.02 5.52 2.09
C SER A 126 0.15 4.39 1.58
N ILE A 127 0.52 3.82 0.43
CA ILE A 127 -0.07 2.60 -0.15
C ILE A 127 1.06 1.58 -0.39
N PRO A 128 0.82 0.27 -0.19
CA PRO A 128 1.83 -0.74 -0.42
C PRO A 128 2.18 -0.88 -1.90
N GLY A 129 3.47 -0.77 -2.23
CA GLY A 129 3.97 -1.00 -3.59
C GLY A 129 4.94 0.10 -4.05
N PRO A 130 5.71 -0.14 -5.13
CA PRO A 130 6.42 0.91 -5.84
C PRO A 130 5.45 1.72 -6.72
N ALA A 131 5.92 2.88 -7.21
CA ALA A 131 5.24 3.62 -8.27
C ALA A 131 4.97 2.72 -9.50
N LYS A 132 3.90 3.03 -10.26
CA LYS A 132 3.37 2.27 -11.42
C LYS A 132 2.69 0.93 -11.09
N ARG A 133 2.68 0.48 -9.84
CA ARG A 133 2.00 -0.77 -9.47
C ARG A 133 0.48 -0.61 -9.51
N LEU A 134 -0.20 -1.59 -10.11
CA LEU A 134 -1.65 -1.70 -10.02
C LEU A 134 -2.09 -1.94 -8.57
N ILE A 135 -3.05 -1.13 -8.13
CA ILE A 135 -3.66 -1.20 -6.80
C ILE A 135 -5.14 -1.50 -7.01
N ARG A 136 -5.68 -2.44 -6.23
CA ARG A 136 -7.11 -2.71 -6.18
C ARG A 136 -7.70 -1.98 -4.99
N LEU A 137 -8.78 -1.24 -5.23
CA LEU A 137 -9.54 -0.57 -4.19
C LEU A 137 -10.82 -1.35 -3.93
N ARG A 138 -11.26 -1.37 -2.69
CA ARG A 138 -12.52 -1.95 -2.24
C ARG A 138 -13.11 -1.07 -1.16
N ASP A 139 -14.43 -1.07 -1.02
CA ASP A 139 -15.09 -0.48 0.14
C ASP A 139 -14.52 -1.03 1.45
N ALA A 140 -14.42 -0.16 2.45
CA ALA A 140 -13.86 -0.52 3.74
C ALA A 140 -14.75 -1.52 4.49
N ILE A 141 -14.20 -2.71 4.79
CA ILE A 141 -14.92 -3.73 5.57
C ILE A 141 -14.97 -3.36 7.06
N ARG A 142 -13.89 -2.75 7.57
CA ARG A 142 -13.70 -2.50 9.02
C ARG A 142 -14.08 -1.09 9.44
N TYR A 143 -14.89 -0.42 8.64
CA TYR A 143 -15.35 0.92 8.97
C TYR A 143 -16.31 0.88 10.16
N GLN A 144 -16.07 1.70 11.18
CA GLN A 144 -16.98 1.80 12.32
C GLN A 144 -18.31 2.38 11.87
N ARG A 145 -19.38 1.59 11.96
CA ARG A 145 -20.75 2.05 11.73
C ARG A 145 -21.03 3.25 12.63
N GLY A 146 -21.37 4.39 12.04
CA GLY A 146 -21.82 5.59 12.76
C GLY A 146 -20.88 6.80 12.70
N ILE A 147 -19.64 6.66 12.19
CA ILE A 147 -18.84 7.83 11.85
C ILE A 147 -19.34 8.32 10.48
N THR A 148 -19.82 9.55 10.38
CA THR A 148 -20.07 10.21 9.10
C THR A 148 -18.75 10.82 8.65
N VAL A 149 -18.13 10.27 7.59
CA VAL A 149 -16.93 10.93 7.07
C VAL A 149 -17.38 12.14 6.27
N GLU A 150 -17.17 13.31 6.87
CA GLU A 150 -17.37 14.57 6.17
C GLU A 150 -16.38 14.68 5.01
N LYS A 151 -16.79 15.41 3.98
CA LYS A 151 -15.90 15.76 2.87
C LYS A 151 -14.73 16.57 3.45
N PRO A 152 -13.46 16.13 3.27
CA PRO A 152 -12.33 16.90 3.76
C PRO A 152 -12.17 18.18 2.93
N GLU A 153 -12.04 19.32 3.62
CA GLU A 153 -11.66 20.58 2.99
C GLU A 153 -10.14 20.60 2.77
N ILE A 154 -9.72 20.61 1.51
CA ILE A 154 -8.30 20.68 1.15
C ILE A 154 -7.95 22.14 0.86
N THR A 155 -7.20 22.76 1.75
CA THR A 155 -6.76 24.16 1.60
C THR A 155 -5.60 24.30 0.61
N TYR A 156 -4.69 23.33 0.57
CA TYR A 156 -3.49 23.40 -0.25
C TYR A 156 -3.04 22.01 -0.72
N LEU A 157 -2.68 21.91 -2.00
CA LEU A 157 -2.02 20.75 -2.61
C LEU A 157 -0.65 21.19 -3.14
N SER A 158 0.41 20.55 -2.66
CA SER A 158 1.78 20.86 -3.07
C SER A 158 2.09 20.28 -4.46
N THR A 159 2.23 21.17 -5.45
CA THR A 159 2.70 20.86 -6.81
C THR A 159 4.20 21.15 -7.01
N MET A 160 4.94 21.41 -5.92
CA MET A 160 6.39 21.60 -5.97
C MET A 160 7.10 20.30 -6.40
N SER A 161 8.21 20.44 -7.14
CA SER A 161 9.05 19.32 -7.60
C SER A 161 9.38 18.37 -6.46
N LYS A 162 9.35 17.07 -6.77
CA LYS A 162 9.77 15.99 -5.85
C LYS A 162 11.12 15.40 -6.24
N GLN A 163 11.81 16.00 -7.21
CA GLN A 163 13.16 15.63 -7.62
C GLN A 163 14.16 16.57 -6.92
N GLY A 164 14.89 16.08 -5.92
CA GLY A 164 15.82 16.90 -5.14
C GLY A 164 15.15 17.76 -4.07
N ARG A 165 15.86 18.80 -3.61
CA ARG A 165 15.31 19.87 -2.76
C ARG A 165 14.74 20.97 -3.64
#